data_AF-A0AAE4AI33-F1
#
_entry.id   AF-A0AAE4AI33-F1
#
_cell.length_a   1.000
_cell.length_b   1.000
_cell.length_c   1.000
_cell.angle_alpha   90.00
_cell.angle_beta   90.00
_cell.angle_gamma   90.00
#
_symmetry.space_group_name_H-M   'P 1'
#
loop_
_entity.id
_entity.type
_entity.pdbx_description
1 polymer ?
#
loop_
_entity_poly.entity_id
_entity_poly.type
_entity_poly.pdbx_seq_one_letter_code
_entity_poly.pdbx_strand_id
1 'polypeptide(L)'
;MRPHKILKAVAALLALGACAPAIPDSGDSGLGVGVSGPDRDARAQARGGVRAEAAPEDDAQGGGTGGSVTTSELTRAGIGGVETPTAESQADPAANDGISDEQDFEAVAARETIESDAERRERQAAAYEVIEPTALPRRPGDGGPNIVQFALEVPNDKGEPVYSRAGLFSESRFQRNCAKYNNPDAAQRDFLARGGPARDRLGLDPDGDGFACGWDPTPFRTSAGDG
;
A
#
# COMPACT_ATOMS: atom_id res chain seq x y z
N MET A 1 56.19 -40.10 20.64
CA MET A 1 56.11 -39.02 19.62
C MET A 1 55.79 -37.69 20.31
N ARG A 2 56.57 -36.65 20.01
CA ARG A 2 56.36 -35.26 20.46
C ARG A 2 55.51 -34.46 19.43
N PRO A 3 54.98 -33.28 19.79
CA PRO A 3 53.78 -32.66 19.21
C PRO A 3 54.08 -31.47 18.27
N HIS A 4 53.20 -31.20 17.28
CA HIS A 4 53.13 -29.95 16.49
C HIS A 4 51.64 -29.59 16.29
N LYS A 5 51.04 -28.66 17.05
CA LYS A 5 50.92 -27.21 16.76
C LYS A 5 51.30 -26.83 15.32
N ILE A 6 50.29 -26.54 14.49
CA ILE A 6 50.15 -25.64 13.32
C ILE A 6 48.80 -26.10 12.73
N LEU A 7 47.71 -25.36 12.78
CA LEU A 7 47.49 -24.21 11.91
C LEU A 7 46.30 -23.41 12.47
N LYS A 8 46.62 -22.30 13.13
CA LYS A 8 45.70 -21.16 13.26
C LYS A 8 45.64 -20.51 11.87
N ALA A 9 44.51 -20.57 11.17
CA ALA A 9 44.10 -19.63 10.12
C ALA A 9 42.93 -20.21 9.31
N VAL A 10 41.69 -20.06 9.78
CA VAL A 10 40.53 -19.90 8.89
C VAL A 10 39.61 -18.86 9.55
N ALA A 11 39.62 -17.66 8.95
CA ALA A 11 38.58 -16.62 8.92
C ALA A 11 37.88 -16.27 10.26
N ALA A 12 38.10 -15.16 10.95
CA ALA A 12 38.36 -13.79 10.50
C ALA A 12 37.51 -13.35 9.30
N LEU A 13 36.19 -13.43 9.41
CA LEU A 13 35.25 -12.69 8.55
C LEU A 13 33.85 -12.62 9.18
N LEU A 14 33.71 -11.83 10.24
CA LEU A 14 32.43 -11.50 10.86
C LEU A 14 32.56 -10.14 11.55
N ALA A 15 32.26 -9.07 10.80
CA ALA A 15 31.72 -7.79 11.28
C ALA A 15 31.87 -6.68 10.21
N LEU A 16 31.11 -6.77 9.11
CA LEU A 16 30.71 -5.57 8.35
C LEU A 16 29.25 -5.75 7.94
N GLY A 17 28.36 -5.18 8.74
CA GLY A 17 26.92 -5.19 8.53
C GLY A 17 26.29 -3.98 9.21
N ALA A 18 26.73 -2.78 8.84
CA ALA A 18 26.11 -1.54 9.27
C ALA A 18 26.28 -0.49 8.16
N CYS A 19 25.36 -0.53 7.19
CA CYS A 19 24.97 0.59 6.35
C CYS A 19 23.72 0.18 5.55
N ALA A 20 22.56 0.38 6.16
CA ALA A 20 21.30 0.55 5.43
C ALA A 20 20.68 1.85 5.95
N PRO A 21 20.45 2.87 5.10
CA PRO A 21 19.70 4.05 5.53
C PRO A 21 18.26 3.64 5.83
N ALA A 22 17.72 4.12 6.96
CA ALA A 22 16.30 3.96 7.27
C ALA A 22 15.49 4.74 6.21
N ILE A 23 14.65 4.03 5.45
CA ILE A 23 13.70 4.65 4.52
C ILE A 23 12.54 5.19 5.38
N PRO A 24 12.23 6.50 5.33
CA PRO A 24 11.09 7.04 6.04
C PRO A 24 9.79 6.53 5.42
N ASP A 25 8.90 6.03 6.28
CA ASP A 25 7.56 5.55 5.97
C ASP A 25 6.70 6.72 5.46
N SER A 26 6.52 6.81 4.14
CA SER A 26 5.63 7.80 3.50
C SER A 26 4.29 7.14 3.23
N GLY A 27 3.63 6.73 4.30
CA GLY A 27 2.42 5.92 4.28
C GLY A 27 1.31 6.47 5.16
N ASP A 28 1.17 7.78 5.31
CA ASP A 28 -0.09 8.36 5.80
C ASP A 28 -0.30 9.78 5.26
N SER A 29 -1.10 9.86 4.21
CA SER A 29 -1.79 11.08 3.83
C SER A 29 -3.14 10.63 3.28
N GLY A 30 -4.05 10.38 4.22
CA GLY A 30 -5.44 10.10 3.93
C GLY A 30 -6.05 11.19 3.05
N LEU A 31 -6.36 10.83 1.82
CA LEU A 31 -7.41 11.42 0.99
C LEU A 31 -7.99 10.29 0.14
N GLY A 32 -8.99 9.59 0.68
CA GLY A 32 -9.78 8.63 -0.06
C GLY A 32 -10.62 9.35 -1.12
N VAL A 33 -10.20 9.30 -2.38
CA VAL A 33 -11.08 9.59 -3.52
C VAL A 33 -11.73 8.28 -3.92
N GLY A 34 -12.93 8.06 -3.39
CA GLY A 34 -13.81 6.99 -3.85
C GLY A 34 -14.19 7.21 -5.30
N VAL A 35 -13.92 6.19 -6.13
CA VAL A 35 -14.43 6.13 -7.50
C VAL A 35 -15.87 5.62 -7.47
N SER A 36 -16.79 6.38 -8.07
CA SER A 36 -18.09 5.89 -8.53
C SER A 36 -18.53 6.74 -9.73
N GLY A 37 -18.57 6.14 -10.93
CA GLY A 37 -19.24 6.72 -12.10
C GLY A 37 -20.74 6.35 -12.13
N PRO A 38 -21.51 6.62 -13.20
CA PRO A 38 -21.19 7.41 -14.40
C PRO A 38 -22.21 8.55 -14.69
N ASP A 39 -21.74 9.76 -15.03
CA ASP A 39 -22.58 10.77 -15.71
C ASP A 39 -21.67 11.73 -16.51
N ARG A 40 -21.52 11.47 -17.81
CA ARG A 40 -20.65 12.25 -18.72
C ARG A 40 -21.41 13.14 -19.72
N ASP A 41 -22.68 13.43 -19.47
CA ASP A 41 -23.48 14.23 -20.42
C ASP A 41 -23.78 15.68 -19.96
N ALA A 42 -23.36 16.10 -18.77
CA ALA A 42 -23.65 17.45 -18.26
C ALA A 42 -22.62 18.53 -18.62
N ARG A 43 -21.42 18.17 -19.11
CA ARG A 43 -20.30 19.13 -19.29
C ARG A 43 -20.22 19.80 -20.66
N ALA A 44 -21.08 19.43 -21.60
CA ALA A 44 -21.05 19.93 -22.98
C ALA A 44 -21.87 21.23 -23.23
N GLN A 45 -22.64 21.72 -22.26
CA GLN A 45 -23.54 22.89 -22.46
C GLN A 45 -23.04 24.21 -21.84
N ALA A 46 -21.89 24.24 -21.18
CA ALA A 46 -21.38 25.42 -20.46
C ALA A 46 -20.33 26.24 -21.26
N ARG A 47 -20.38 26.22 -22.59
CA ARG A 47 -19.56 27.09 -23.45
C ARG A 47 -20.44 27.86 -24.44
N GLY A 48 -21.17 28.84 -23.92
CA GLY A 48 -21.89 29.82 -24.73
C GLY A 48 -22.46 30.93 -23.88
N GLY A 49 -21.95 32.15 -24.05
CA GLY A 49 -22.60 33.36 -23.53
C GLY A 49 -21.66 34.28 -22.73
N VAL A 50 -21.07 35.25 -23.42
CA VAL A 50 -20.53 36.48 -22.83
C VAL A 50 -21.68 37.36 -22.35
N ARG A 51 -21.62 37.86 -21.10
CA ARG A 51 -22.22 39.13 -20.66
C ARG A 51 -21.69 39.47 -19.27
N ALA A 52 -20.98 40.60 -19.17
CA ALA A 52 -20.77 41.27 -17.89
C ALA A 52 -22.09 41.93 -17.47
N GLU A 53 -22.53 41.67 -16.23
CA GLU A 53 -23.59 42.43 -15.57
C GLU A 53 -23.30 42.41 -14.06
N ALA A 54 -23.18 43.59 -13.47
CA ALA A 54 -22.85 43.81 -12.07
C ALA A 54 -23.94 43.25 -11.14
N ALA A 55 -23.53 42.62 -10.04
CA ALA A 55 -24.43 42.12 -9.01
C ALA A 55 -24.50 43.08 -7.80
N PRO A 56 -25.66 43.21 -7.15
CA PRO A 56 -25.93 44.18 -6.09
C PRO A 56 -25.38 43.73 -4.73
N GLU A 57 -25.19 44.72 -3.86
CA GLU A 57 -24.87 44.57 -2.45
C GLU A 57 -26.07 43.94 -1.73
N ASP A 58 -25.85 42.80 -1.05
CA ASP A 58 -26.85 42.20 -0.16
C ASP A 58 -26.25 42.03 1.25
N ASP A 59 -26.79 42.84 2.15
CA ASP A 59 -26.57 42.84 3.59
C ASP A 59 -27.14 41.55 4.18
N ALA A 60 -26.27 40.65 4.64
CA ALA A 60 -26.67 39.44 5.35
C ALA A 60 -26.16 39.48 6.80
N GLN A 61 -26.94 40.14 7.66
CA GLN A 61 -26.91 39.96 9.11
C GLN A 61 -27.36 38.53 9.45
N GLY A 62 -26.40 37.64 9.71
CA GLY A 62 -26.63 36.29 10.21
C GLY A 62 -26.13 36.13 11.64
N GLY A 63 -27.05 36.17 12.61
CA GLY A 63 -26.76 35.90 14.01
C GLY A 63 -26.38 34.45 14.24
N GLY A 64 -25.16 34.23 14.73
CA GLY A 64 -24.67 32.96 15.28
C GLY A 64 -23.83 33.25 16.51
N THR A 65 -24.32 32.82 17.68
CA THR A 65 -23.63 32.93 18.97
C THR A 65 -22.34 32.12 18.98
N GLY A 66 -21.22 32.84 18.89
CA GLY A 66 -19.86 32.39 19.18
C GLY A 66 -19.00 33.64 19.30
N GLY A 67 -18.33 33.84 20.43
CA GLY A 67 -17.69 35.11 20.79
C GLY A 67 -16.83 35.68 19.66
N SER A 68 -17.17 36.88 19.21
CA SER A 68 -16.31 37.64 18.30
C SER A 68 -15.06 38.02 19.08
N VAL A 69 -13.93 37.39 18.74
CA VAL A 69 -12.65 37.71 19.33
C VAL A 69 -12.31 39.14 18.92
N THR A 70 -12.33 40.05 19.90
CA THR A 70 -12.06 41.47 19.64
C THR A 70 -10.58 41.67 19.33
N THR A 71 -10.23 42.66 18.51
CA THR A 71 -8.82 43.01 18.21
C THR A 71 -7.98 43.13 19.49
N SER A 72 -8.57 43.61 20.58
CA SER A 72 -7.91 43.71 21.89
C SER A 72 -7.62 42.36 22.57
N GLU A 73 -8.43 41.32 22.32
CA GLU A 73 -8.14 39.96 22.77
C GLU A 73 -7.06 39.29 21.92
N LEU A 74 -7.04 39.54 20.61
CA LEU A 74 -5.94 39.10 19.74
C LEU A 74 -4.61 39.74 20.16
N THR A 75 -4.58 41.06 20.42
CA THR A 75 -3.37 41.74 20.89
C THR A 75 -2.91 41.21 22.25
N ARG A 76 -3.84 40.85 23.16
CA ARG A 76 -3.51 40.26 24.47
C ARG A 76 -3.02 38.82 24.37
N ALA A 77 -3.47 38.07 23.36
CA ALA A 77 -2.98 36.74 23.03
C ALA A 77 -1.67 36.75 22.22
N GLY A 78 -1.09 37.93 21.95
CA GLY A 78 0.16 38.08 21.20
C GLY A 78 0.02 37.91 19.69
N ILE A 79 -1.21 37.80 19.18
CA ILE A 79 -1.51 37.65 17.75
C ILE A 79 -1.90 39.03 17.20
N GLY A 80 -1.06 39.60 16.33
CA GLY A 80 -1.28 40.92 15.71
C GLY A 80 -0.47 42.08 16.32
N GLY A 81 0.37 41.82 17.31
CA GLY A 81 1.37 42.78 17.80
C GLY A 81 2.67 42.66 17.01
N VAL A 82 2.68 43.12 15.75
CA VAL A 82 3.95 43.50 15.13
C VAL A 82 4.33 44.84 15.73
N GLU A 83 5.13 44.79 16.79
CA GLU A 83 6.16 45.82 16.94
C GLU A 83 6.88 45.83 15.59
N THR A 84 6.76 46.92 14.84
CA THR A 84 7.65 47.17 13.70
C THR A 84 9.07 46.99 14.23
N PRO A 85 9.79 45.92 13.87
CA PRO A 85 11.21 45.88 14.14
C PRO A 85 11.76 47.02 13.30
N THR A 86 12.41 47.97 13.96
CA THR A 86 13.35 48.90 13.34
C THR A 86 14.08 48.16 12.24
N ALA A 87 14.09 48.73 11.03
CA ALA A 87 14.63 48.14 9.81
C ALA A 87 16.02 47.51 10.01
N GLU A 88 16.05 46.26 10.45
CA GLU A 88 17.14 45.34 10.22
C GLU A 88 16.77 44.67 8.91
N SER A 89 17.40 45.18 7.86
CA SER A 89 17.51 44.62 6.51
C SER A 89 17.08 43.16 6.46
N GLN A 90 15.79 42.92 6.20
CA GLN A 90 15.36 41.64 5.64
C GLN A 90 16.11 41.57 4.33
N ALA A 91 17.07 40.65 4.25
CA ALA A 91 17.86 40.41 3.06
C ALA A 91 16.91 40.43 1.86
N ASP A 92 17.24 41.29 0.90
CA ASP A 92 16.66 41.30 -0.43
C ASP A 92 16.46 39.83 -0.86
N PRO A 93 15.29 39.39 -1.35
CA PRO A 93 15.18 38.05 -1.94
C PRO A 93 16.17 37.88 -3.11
N ALA A 94 16.74 38.98 -3.61
CA ALA A 94 17.84 39.04 -4.57
C ALA A 94 19.24 38.68 -4.01
N ALA A 95 19.43 38.56 -2.70
CA ALA A 95 20.73 38.23 -2.08
C ALA A 95 20.95 36.71 -1.95
N ASN A 96 20.46 35.95 -2.92
CA ASN A 96 20.81 34.56 -3.11
C ASN A 96 21.44 34.40 -4.48
N ASP A 97 22.63 34.98 -4.65
CA ASP A 97 23.43 35.05 -5.86
C ASP A 97 23.83 33.64 -6.40
N GLY A 98 23.47 32.59 -5.67
CA GLY A 98 23.61 31.17 -6.03
C GLY A 98 22.33 30.33 -5.91
N ILE A 99 21.15 30.92 -5.73
CA ILE A 99 19.85 30.22 -5.79
C ILE A 99 19.21 30.47 -7.17
N SER A 100 18.54 29.44 -7.70
CA SER A 100 17.85 29.47 -8.98
C SER A 100 16.81 30.60 -9.05
N ASP A 101 16.76 31.30 -10.18
CA ASP A 101 15.80 32.36 -10.48
C ASP A 101 14.47 31.82 -11.04
N GLU A 102 14.21 30.52 -10.86
CA GLU A 102 12.96 29.84 -11.19
C GLU A 102 11.71 30.45 -10.51
N GLN A 103 11.90 31.27 -9.46
CA GLN A 103 10.81 31.96 -8.76
C GLN A 103 10.58 33.41 -9.21
N ASP A 104 11.40 33.96 -10.13
CA ASP A 104 11.22 35.30 -10.70
C ASP A 104 10.46 35.20 -12.05
N PHE A 105 9.24 35.73 -12.07
CA PHE A 105 8.36 35.67 -13.25
C PHE A 105 8.90 36.43 -14.46
N GLU A 106 9.62 37.54 -14.26
CA GLU A 106 10.22 38.31 -15.36
C GLU A 106 11.43 37.56 -15.95
N ALA A 107 12.26 36.96 -15.09
CA ALA A 107 13.40 36.16 -15.51
C ALA A 107 12.97 34.90 -16.28
N VAL A 108 11.90 34.24 -15.83
CA VAL A 108 11.32 33.06 -16.50
C VAL A 108 10.62 33.46 -17.80
N ALA A 109 9.82 34.52 -17.82
CA ALA A 109 9.13 34.98 -19.04
C ALA A 109 10.09 35.41 -20.16
N ALA A 110 11.28 35.91 -19.79
CA ALA A 110 12.32 36.24 -20.76
C ALA A 110 13.00 35.01 -21.38
N ARG A 111 12.94 33.83 -20.73
CA ARG A 111 13.63 32.61 -21.16
C ARG A 111 12.69 31.55 -21.74
N GLU A 112 11.51 31.42 -21.14
CA GLU A 112 10.48 30.46 -21.53
C GLU A 112 9.42 31.15 -22.37
N THR A 113 9.44 30.88 -23.67
CA THR A 113 8.44 31.41 -24.60
C THR A 113 7.33 30.39 -24.87
N ILE A 114 6.24 30.85 -25.47
CA ILE A 114 5.11 30.00 -25.89
C ILE A 114 5.58 28.94 -26.90
N GLU A 115 6.49 29.33 -27.78
CA GLU A 115 7.07 28.45 -28.81
C GLU A 115 7.96 27.37 -28.19
N SER A 116 8.78 27.74 -27.20
CA SER A 116 9.58 26.77 -26.42
C SER A 116 8.68 25.74 -25.71
N ASP A 117 7.59 26.21 -25.09
CA ASP A 117 6.62 25.33 -24.43
C ASP A 117 5.93 24.40 -25.42
N ALA A 118 5.53 24.93 -26.59
CA ALA A 118 4.91 24.15 -27.66
C ALA A 118 5.85 23.03 -28.15
N GLU A 119 7.12 23.34 -28.42
CA GLU A 119 8.09 22.34 -28.87
C GLU A 119 8.33 21.27 -27.79
N ARG A 120 8.39 21.66 -26.51
CA ARG A 120 8.53 20.70 -25.41
C ARG A 120 7.32 19.78 -25.30
N ARG A 121 6.11 20.29 -25.48
CA ARG A 121 4.88 19.50 -25.52
C ARG A 121 4.86 18.56 -26.70
N GLU A 122 5.31 19.00 -27.88
CA GLU A 122 5.44 18.16 -29.06
C GLU A 122 6.43 17.01 -28.83
N ARG A 123 7.60 17.29 -28.24
CA ARG A 123 8.57 16.24 -27.86
C ARG A 123 8.00 15.26 -26.85
N GLN A 124 7.27 15.74 -25.85
CA GLN A 124 6.61 14.90 -24.85
C GLN A 124 5.50 14.05 -25.48
N ALA A 125 4.70 14.62 -26.37
CA ALA A 125 3.66 13.91 -27.10
C ALA A 125 4.24 12.86 -28.06
N ALA A 126 5.36 13.16 -28.73
CA ALA A 126 6.07 12.23 -29.59
C ALA A 126 6.71 11.06 -28.80
N ALA A 127 7.08 11.30 -27.55
CA ALA A 127 7.62 10.28 -26.65
C ALA A 127 6.55 9.55 -25.81
N TYR A 128 5.29 9.96 -25.90
CA TYR A 128 4.21 9.41 -25.10
C TYR A 128 3.74 8.07 -25.68
N GLU A 129 3.85 7.01 -24.89
CA GLU A 129 3.32 5.69 -25.21
C GLU A 129 2.25 5.29 -24.18
N VAL A 130 1.06 4.95 -24.66
CA VAL A 130 -0.02 4.39 -23.83
C VAL A 130 0.08 2.87 -23.87
N ILE A 131 0.36 2.26 -22.74
CA ILE A 131 0.28 0.81 -22.59
C ILE A 131 -1.16 0.46 -22.21
N GLU A 132 -1.87 -0.21 -23.11
CA GLU A 132 -3.22 -0.69 -22.85
C GLU A 132 -3.23 -1.79 -21.77
N PRO A 133 -4.14 -1.73 -20.79
CA PRO A 133 -4.30 -2.79 -19.80
C PRO A 133 -4.55 -4.14 -20.49
N THR A 134 -3.59 -5.05 -20.37
CA THR A 134 -3.75 -6.43 -20.88
C THR A 134 -4.34 -7.30 -19.79
N ALA A 135 -5.29 -8.18 -20.16
CA ALA A 135 -5.87 -9.13 -19.23
C ALA A 135 -4.79 -10.03 -18.62
N LEU A 136 -4.87 -10.24 -17.30
CA LEU A 136 -3.96 -11.16 -16.62
C LEU A 136 -4.11 -12.58 -17.20
N PRO A 137 -2.99 -13.32 -17.36
CA PRO A 137 -3.05 -14.70 -17.82
C PRO A 137 -3.94 -15.50 -16.85
N ARG A 138 -4.95 -16.17 -17.41
CA ARG A 138 -5.75 -17.14 -16.66
C ARG A 138 -4.85 -18.32 -16.35
N ARG A 139 -4.78 -18.72 -15.06
CA ARG A 139 -4.01 -19.89 -14.65
C ARG A 139 -4.47 -21.09 -15.51
N PRO A 140 -3.57 -21.75 -16.25
CA PRO A 140 -3.93 -22.92 -17.04
C PRO A 140 -4.53 -23.99 -16.12
N GLY A 141 -5.66 -24.54 -16.54
CA GLY A 141 -6.55 -25.32 -15.70
C GLY A 141 -6.07 -26.74 -15.47
N ASP A 142 -5.36 -26.94 -14.37
CA ASP A 142 -5.12 -28.21 -13.66
C ASP A 142 -4.36 -27.98 -12.34
N GLY A 143 -4.42 -26.76 -11.78
CA GLY A 143 -3.73 -26.34 -10.55
C GLY A 143 -4.17 -27.02 -9.25
N GLY A 144 -4.92 -28.13 -9.34
CA GLY A 144 -5.47 -28.87 -8.21
C GLY A 144 -6.44 -28.05 -7.36
N PRO A 145 -6.90 -28.62 -6.24
CA PRO A 145 -7.73 -27.91 -5.28
C PRO A 145 -7.03 -26.68 -4.71
N ASN A 146 -7.78 -25.60 -4.53
CA ASN A 146 -7.28 -24.37 -3.92
C ASN A 146 -7.37 -24.45 -2.39
N ILE A 147 -6.22 -24.58 -1.73
CA ILE A 147 -6.16 -24.66 -0.26
C ILE A 147 -6.55 -23.34 0.43
N VAL A 148 -6.35 -22.19 -0.23
CA VAL A 148 -6.75 -20.89 0.32
C VAL A 148 -8.27 -20.80 0.34
N GLN A 149 -8.92 -21.20 -0.76
CA GLN A 149 -10.37 -21.28 -0.82
C GLN A 149 -10.92 -22.23 0.24
N PHE A 150 -10.32 -23.40 0.39
CA PHE A 150 -10.70 -24.35 1.45
C PHE A 150 -10.56 -23.74 2.86
N ALA A 151 -9.49 -22.97 3.13
CA ALA A 151 -9.30 -22.29 4.41
C ALA A 151 -10.46 -21.33 4.74
N LEU A 152 -11.00 -20.65 3.73
CA LEU A 152 -12.05 -19.65 3.86
C LEU A 152 -13.45 -20.26 3.93
N GLU A 153 -13.67 -21.40 3.27
CA GLU A 153 -14.97 -22.07 3.23
C GLU A 153 -15.25 -22.92 4.47
N VAL A 154 -14.22 -23.52 5.04
CA VAL A 154 -14.35 -24.44 6.16
C VAL A 154 -14.56 -23.66 7.47
N PRO A 155 -15.60 -23.98 8.27
CA PRO A 155 -15.94 -23.21 9.46
C PRO A 155 -15.15 -23.59 10.72
N ASN A 156 -14.54 -24.77 10.76
CA ASN A 156 -13.88 -25.27 11.96
C ASN A 156 -12.44 -24.78 12.08
N ASP A 157 -11.96 -24.75 13.33
CA ASP A 157 -10.56 -24.44 13.64
C ASP A 157 -9.69 -25.68 13.60
N LYS A 158 -8.36 -25.44 13.58
CA LYS A 158 -7.39 -26.53 13.63
C LYS A 158 -7.53 -27.31 14.93
N GLY A 159 -7.61 -28.63 14.82
CA GLY A 159 -7.83 -29.57 15.90
C GLY A 159 -9.31 -29.76 16.28
N GLU A 160 -10.25 -29.07 15.64
CA GLU A 160 -11.68 -29.27 15.88
C GLU A 160 -12.22 -30.42 15.01
N PRO A 161 -12.62 -31.56 15.60
CA PRO A 161 -12.99 -32.75 14.84
C PRO A 161 -14.39 -32.60 14.24
N VAL A 162 -14.48 -32.39 12.93
CA VAL A 162 -15.77 -32.30 12.20
C VAL A 162 -16.03 -33.51 11.30
N TYR A 163 -14.99 -34.29 10.97
CA TYR A 163 -15.09 -35.49 10.15
C TYR A 163 -14.86 -36.75 11.00
N SER A 164 -15.82 -37.67 10.99
CA SER A 164 -15.69 -38.93 11.72
C SER A 164 -14.55 -39.79 11.17
N ARG A 165 -13.55 -40.09 12.01
CA ARG A 165 -12.49 -41.05 11.71
C ARG A 165 -12.79 -42.36 12.43
N ALA A 166 -13.18 -43.39 11.68
CA ALA A 166 -13.20 -44.74 12.23
C ALA A 166 -11.75 -45.09 12.55
N GLY A 167 -11.39 -45.19 13.84
CA GLY A 167 -10.01 -45.19 14.39
C GLY A 167 -9.10 -46.35 13.94
N LEU A 168 -8.90 -46.48 12.64
CA LEU A 168 -8.14 -47.53 11.96
C LEU A 168 -6.74 -47.05 11.54
N PHE A 169 -6.44 -45.77 11.71
CA PHE A 169 -5.14 -45.20 11.35
C PHE A 169 -4.25 -45.12 12.59
N SER A 170 -3.13 -45.84 12.56
CA SER A 170 -2.12 -45.72 13.62
C SER A 170 -1.33 -44.43 13.46
N GLU A 171 -0.92 -43.85 14.58
CA GLU A 171 -0.03 -42.68 14.63
C GLU A 171 1.22 -42.87 13.76
N SER A 172 1.78 -44.07 13.78
CA SER A 172 2.94 -44.43 12.94
C SER A 172 2.65 -44.34 11.44
N ARG A 173 1.42 -44.62 10.99
CA ARG A 173 1.01 -44.45 9.58
C ARG A 173 0.93 -42.97 9.21
N PHE A 174 0.29 -42.17 10.06
CA PHE A 174 0.17 -40.72 9.88
C PHE A 174 1.55 -40.08 9.72
N GLN A 175 2.45 -40.31 10.67
CA GLN A 175 3.82 -39.78 10.64
C GLN A 175 4.58 -40.16 9.36
N ARG A 176 4.55 -41.45 8.96
CA ARG A 176 5.22 -41.90 7.73
C ARG A 176 4.64 -41.28 6.46
N ASN A 177 3.34 -41.04 6.41
CA ASN A 177 2.70 -40.47 5.24
C ASN A 177 2.88 -38.96 5.17
N CYS A 178 2.82 -38.25 6.29
CA CYS A 178 3.12 -36.82 6.36
C CYS A 178 4.57 -36.51 6.01
N ALA A 179 5.52 -37.37 6.40
CA ALA A 179 6.93 -37.24 6.05
C ALA A 179 7.23 -37.31 4.52
N LYS A 180 6.24 -37.65 3.68
CA LYS A 180 6.40 -37.68 2.21
C LYS A 180 6.26 -36.32 1.56
N TYR A 181 5.71 -35.33 2.27
CA TYR A 181 5.47 -33.99 1.74
C TYR A 181 6.54 -33.02 2.22
N ASN A 182 6.95 -32.11 1.34
CA ASN A 182 7.96 -31.09 1.66
C ASN A 182 7.43 -30.00 2.60
N ASN A 183 6.11 -29.77 2.60
CA ASN A 183 5.45 -28.79 3.45
C ASN A 183 3.97 -29.16 3.68
N PRO A 184 3.33 -28.61 4.73
CA PRO A 184 1.91 -28.86 5.03
C PRO A 184 0.97 -28.48 3.88
N ASP A 185 1.23 -27.38 3.17
CA ASP A 185 0.41 -26.95 2.03
C ASP A 185 0.36 -27.99 0.91
N ALA A 186 1.48 -28.67 0.64
CA ALA A 186 1.56 -29.75 -0.35
C ALA A 186 0.77 -30.98 0.11
N ALA A 187 0.80 -31.30 1.41
CA ALA A 187 -0.02 -32.36 1.98
C ALA A 187 -1.50 -32.02 1.87
N GLN A 188 -1.91 -30.78 2.19
CA GLN A 188 -3.30 -30.33 2.09
C GLN A 188 -3.82 -30.35 0.64
N ARG A 189 -3.02 -29.89 -0.33
CA ARG A 189 -3.39 -29.96 -1.76
C ARG A 189 -3.64 -31.40 -2.22
N ASP A 190 -2.72 -32.31 -1.90
CA ASP A 190 -2.85 -33.73 -2.29
C ASP A 190 -4.00 -34.43 -1.53
N PHE A 191 -4.20 -34.10 -0.26
CA PHE A 191 -5.33 -34.54 0.54
C PHE A 191 -6.65 -34.17 -0.13
N LEU A 192 -6.87 -32.89 -0.44
CA LEU A 192 -8.06 -32.42 -1.15
C LEU A 192 -8.20 -33.08 -2.52
N ALA A 193 -7.09 -33.27 -3.25
CA ALA A 193 -7.12 -33.87 -4.59
C ALA A 193 -7.55 -35.35 -4.56
N ARG A 194 -7.31 -36.05 -3.44
CA ARG A 194 -7.69 -37.45 -3.23
C ARG A 194 -9.08 -37.64 -2.64
N GLY A 195 -9.87 -36.57 -2.51
CA GLY A 195 -11.22 -36.58 -1.94
C GLY A 195 -11.32 -35.91 -0.58
N GLY A 196 -10.21 -35.35 -0.08
CA GLY A 196 -10.16 -34.50 1.10
C GLY A 196 -10.72 -35.16 2.36
N PRO A 197 -11.35 -34.37 3.23
CA PRO A 197 -11.74 -34.86 4.56
C PRO A 197 -12.86 -35.91 4.55
N ALA A 198 -13.66 -35.98 3.49
CA ALA A 198 -14.63 -37.04 3.30
C ALA A 198 -13.98 -38.40 3.00
N ARG A 199 -12.77 -38.42 2.43
CA ARG A 199 -12.05 -39.64 2.03
C ARG A 199 -10.56 -39.55 2.31
N ASP A 200 -10.20 -39.63 3.59
CA ASP A 200 -8.80 -39.71 4.02
C ASP A 200 -8.19 -41.10 3.78
N ARG A 201 -7.86 -41.39 2.51
CA ARG A 201 -7.26 -42.68 2.13
C ARG A 201 -5.86 -42.86 2.69
N LEU A 202 -5.13 -41.78 2.92
CA LEU A 202 -3.73 -41.78 3.35
C LEU A 202 -3.57 -41.65 4.87
N GLY A 203 -4.64 -41.35 5.61
CA GLY A 203 -4.55 -41.15 7.06
C GLY A 203 -3.73 -39.91 7.37
N LEU A 204 -3.93 -38.83 6.62
CA LEU A 204 -3.23 -37.56 6.80
C LEU A 204 -3.92 -36.66 7.84
N ASP A 205 -5.14 -36.96 8.23
CA ASP A 205 -5.94 -36.18 9.16
C ASP A 205 -6.57 -37.15 10.19
N PRO A 206 -5.80 -37.62 11.18
CA PRO A 206 -6.25 -38.61 12.15
C PRO A 206 -7.24 -38.06 13.19
N ASP A 207 -7.19 -36.76 13.45
CA ASP A 207 -8.09 -36.00 14.33
C ASP A 207 -9.41 -35.62 13.65
N GLY A 208 -9.45 -35.62 12.32
CA GLY A 208 -10.68 -35.39 11.56
C GLY A 208 -11.09 -33.92 11.50
N ASP A 209 -10.14 -33.00 11.63
CA ASP A 209 -10.37 -31.56 11.52
C ASP A 209 -10.39 -31.07 10.06
N GLY A 210 -10.02 -31.95 9.12
CA GLY A 210 -9.93 -31.65 7.70
C GLY A 210 -8.65 -30.94 7.27
N PHE A 211 -7.66 -30.83 8.15
CA PHE A 211 -6.38 -30.19 7.92
C PHE A 211 -5.24 -31.22 7.98
N ALA A 212 -4.90 -31.73 6.80
CA ALA A 212 -3.89 -32.76 6.61
C ALA A 212 -2.52 -32.37 7.19
N CYS A 213 -1.91 -33.30 7.91
CA CYS A 213 -0.57 -33.18 8.48
C CYS A 213 -0.41 -31.95 9.38
N GLY A 214 -1.49 -31.53 10.05
CA GLY A 214 -1.50 -30.35 10.92
C GLY A 214 -1.35 -29.04 10.16
N TRP A 215 -1.80 -28.99 8.90
CA TRP A 215 -1.89 -27.74 8.14
C TRP A 215 -2.75 -26.71 8.92
N ASP A 216 -2.41 -25.43 8.79
CA ASP A 216 -3.03 -24.35 9.58
C ASP A 216 -3.74 -23.36 8.64
N PRO A 217 -5.08 -23.23 8.70
CA PRO A 217 -5.83 -22.30 7.85
C PRO A 217 -5.71 -20.84 8.31
N THR A 218 -5.25 -20.59 9.53
CA THR A 218 -5.31 -19.26 10.18
C THR A 218 -4.66 -18.16 9.35
N PRO A 219 -3.44 -18.33 8.79
CA PRO A 219 -2.81 -17.26 8.01
C PRO A 219 -3.60 -16.84 6.77
N PHE A 220 -4.40 -17.75 6.20
CA PHE A 220 -5.23 -17.47 5.03
C PHE A 220 -6.52 -16.75 5.40
N ARG A 221 -7.08 -17.05 6.58
CA ARG A 221 -8.28 -16.41 7.11
C ARG A 221 -8.02 -14.98 7.56
N THR A 222 -6.91 -14.74 8.26
CA THR A 222 -6.54 -13.38 8.70
C THR A 222 -6.30 -12.44 7.53
N SER A 223 -5.57 -12.91 6.50
CA SER A 223 -5.27 -12.11 5.30
C SER A 223 -6.52 -11.76 4.45
N ALA A 224 -7.64 -12.47 4.63
CA ALA A 224 -8.88 -12.23 3.89
C ALA A 224 -9.88 -11.34 4.66
N GLY A 225 -9.71 -11.18 5.98
CA GLY A 225 -10.63 -10.43 6.84
C GLY A 225 -10.37 -8.92 6.92
N ASP A 226 -9.21 -8.45 6.48
CA ASP A 226 -8.79 -7.04 6.56
C ASP A 226 -9.08 -6.24 5.26
N GLY A 227 -10.13 -6.62 4.51
CA GLY A 227 -10.51 -6.02 3.22
C GLY A 227 -11.83 -5.23 3.24
#